data_AF-A0A1K2HXJ0-F1
#
_entry.id   AF-A0A1K2HXJ0-F1
#
_cell.length_a   1.000
_cell.length_b   1.000
_cell.length_c   1.000
_cell.angle_alpha   90.00
_cell.angle_beta   90.00
_cell.angle_gamma   90.00
#
_symmetry.space_group_name_H-M   'P 1'
#
loop_
_entity.id
_entity.type
_entity.pdbx_description
1 polymer ?
#
loop_
_entity_poly.entity_id
_entity_poly.type
_entity_poly.pdbx_seq_one_letter_code
_entity_poly.pdbx_strand_id
1 'polypeptide(L)'
;MLPAPDKQPWERLMQALLDGEMDGPQFQDEFLAASRDATARGERVPYAADLMFYEVDAYCADPALRGENDLDEAGLRDAARRLITRLDEPWPKLPRTPSDEQILENFRRAADRLLRRGK
;
A
#
# COMPACT_ATOMS: atom_id res chain seq x y z
N MET A 1 23.28 -2.51 -3.35
CA MET A 1 22.08 -2.59 -2.49
C MET A 1 21.48 -1.19 -2.46
N LEU A 2 20.23 -1.01 -2.86
CA LEU A 2 19.58 0.31 -2.78
C LEU A 2 19.40 0.69 -1.30
N PRO A 3 19.48 1.99 -0.94
CA PRO A 3 19.23 2.43 0.42
C PRO A 3 17.79 2.09 0.86
N ALA A 4 17.62 1.94 2.17
CA ALA A 4 16.29 1.84 2.77
C ALA A 4 15.48 3.12 2.47
N PRO A 5 14.16 3.03 2.30
CA PRO A 5 13.32 4.21 2.12
C PRO A 5 13.38 5.10 3.37
N ASP A 6 13.30 6.42 3.19
CA ASP A 6 13.15 7.34 4.32
C ASP A 6 11.73 7.19 4.89
N LYS A 7 11.66 6.95 6.20
CA LYS A 7 10.41 6.75 6.93
C LYS A 7 9.91 8.01 7.65
N GLN A 8 10.80 8.98 7.92
CA GLN A 8 10.46 10.11 8.79
C GLN A 8 9.26 10.95 8.29
N PRO A 9 9.14 11.27 6.98
CA PRO A 9 8.00 12.06 6.51
C PRO A 9 6.66 11.37 6.78
N TRP A 10 6.61 10.04 6.59
CA TRP A 10 5.40 9.23 6.75
C TRP A 10 5.05 9.01 8.21
N GLU A 11 6.05 8.73 9.05
CA GLU A 11 5.90 8.60 10.50
C GLU A 11 5.32 9.86 11.10
N ARG A 12 5.89 11.03 10.74
CA ARG A 12 5.43 12.33 11.23
C ARG A 12 3.97 12.60 10.89
N LEU A 13 3.56 12.37 9.65
CA LEU A 13 2.18 12.60 9.22
C LEU A 13 1.20 11.68 9.95
N MET A 14 1.50 10.39 10.04
CA MET A 14 0.63 9.43 10.74
C MET A 14 0.56 9.75 12.24
N GLN A 15 1.67 10.15 12.85
CA GLN A 15 1.70 10.52 14.27
C GLN A 15 0.89 11.79 14.54
N ALA A 16 1.00 12.81 13.68
CA ALA A 16 0.21 14.05 13.80
C ALA A 16 -1.30 13.80 13.73
N LEU A 17 -1.74 12.91 12.82
CA LEU A 17 -3.14 12.47 12.77
C LEU A 17 -3.57 11.76 14.06
N LEU A 18 -2.73 10.85 14.57
CA LEU A 18 -3.02 10.07 15.78
C LEU A 18 -3.10 10.94 17.04
N ASP A 19 -2.22 11.93 17.15
CA ASP A 19 -2.16 12.89 18.27
C ASP A 19 -3.25 13.97 18.16
N GLY A 20 -3.97 14.03 17.04
CA GLY A 20 -5.02 15.02 16.79
C GLY A 20 -4.49 16.41 16.47
N GLU A 21 -3.22 16.51 16.08
CA GLU A 21 -2.62 17.74 15.55
C GLU A 21 -3.12 18.06 14.13
N MET A 22 -3.65 17.05 13.44
CA MET A 22 -4.30 17.15 12.12
C MET A 22 -5.62 16.38 12.12
N ASP A 23 -6.60 16.91 11.39
CA ASP A 23 -7.85 16.19 11.09
C ASP A 23 -7.71 15.33 9.81
N GLY A 24 -8.75 14.54 9.50
CA GLY A 24 -8.75 13.65 8.34
C GLY A 24 -8.48 14.37 7.00
N PRO A 25 -9.21 15.46 6.66
CA PRO A 25 -8.97 16.21 5.44
C PRO A 25 -7.55 16.80 5.34
N GLN A 26 -7.04 17.42 6.41
CA GLN A 26 -5.67 17.95 6.41
C GLN A 26 -4.64 16.84 6.18
N PHE A 27 -4.81 15.71 6.87
CA PHE A 27 -3.92 14.56 6.70
C PHE A 27 -3.93 14.03 5.27
N GLN A 28 -5.11 13.89 4.65
CA GLN A 28 -5.24 13.46 3.25
C GLN A 28 -4.44 14.38 2.31
N ASP A 29 -4.64 15.70 2.41
CA ASP A 29 -3.96 16.67 1.55
C ASP A 29 -2.44 16.61 1.71
N GLU A 30 -1.94 16.61 2.95
CA GLU A 30 -0.50 16.57 3.20
C GLU A 30 0.14 15.23 2.82
N PHE A 31 -0.56 14.11 3.06
CA PHE A 31 -0.08 12.79 2.70
C PHE A 31 0.02 12.62 1.18
N LEU A 32 -0.99 13.06 0.43
CA LEU A 32 -0.99 13.02 -1.03
C LEU A 32 0.07 13.95 -1.62
N ALA A 33 0.30 15.13 -1.02
CA ALA A 33 1.39 16.01 -1.41
C ALA A 33 2.76 15.36 -1.20
N ALA A 34 2.99 14.73 -0.04
CA ALA A 34 4.23 14.01 0.24
C ALA A 34 4.45 12.83 -0.73
N SER A 35 3.40 12.08 -1.05
CA SER A 35 3.41 10.97 -2.02
C SER A 35 3.78 11.43 -3.43
N ARG A 36 3.12 12.49 -3.91
CA ARG A 36 3.43 13.10 -5.20
C ARG A 36 4.89 13.55 -5.27
N ASP A 37 5.37 14.22 -4.22
CA ASP A 37 6.71 14.77 -4.19
C ASP A 37 7.79 13.66 -4.13
N ALA A 38 7.57 12.60 -3.35
CA ALA A 38 8.44 11.42 -3.34
C ALA A 38 8.48 10.74 -4.72
N THR A 39 7.32 10.61 -5.38
CA THR A 39 7.21 10.07 -6.74
C THR A 39 8.00 10.93 -7.74
N ALA A 40 7.84 12.26 -7.68
CA ALA A 40 8.55 13.20 -8.55
C ALA A 40 10.08 13.13 -8.38
N ARG A 41 10.56 12.83 -7.17
CA ARG A 41 11.98 12.63 -6.88
C ARG A 41 12.49 11.21 -7.17
N GLY A 42 11.61 10.29 -7.57
CA GLY A 42 11.97 8.88 -7.78
C GLY A 42 12.40 8.17 -6.48
N GLU A 43 11.92 8.67 -5.34
CA GLU A 43 12.24 8.12 -4.02
C GLU A 43 11.46 6.83 -3.76
N ARG A 44 12.06 5.92 -3.02
CA ARG A 44 11.36 4.74 -2.52
C ARG A 44 10.55 5.14 -1.30
N VAL A 45 9.30 4.70 -1.25
CA VAL A 45 8.44 4.83 -0.06
C VAL A 45 8.50 3.55 0.79
N PRO A 46 8.34 3.64 2.13
CA PRO A 46 8.15 2.46 2.97
C PRO A 46 6.91 1.66 2.53
N TYR A 47 6.94 0.34 2.70
CA TYR A 47 5.80 -0.50 2.30
C TYR A 47 4.52 -0.13 3.06
N ALA A 48 4.61 0.17 4.37
CA ALA A 48 3.45 0.60 5.14
C ALA A 48 2.90 1.98 4.69
N ALA A 49 3.76 2.88 4.18
CA ALA A 49 3.31 4.16 3.63
C ALA A 49 2.60 3.95 2.28
N ASP A 50 3.07 3.03 1.45
CA ASP A 50 2.37 2.61 0.22
C ASP A 50 0.99 2.01 0.54
N LEU A 51 0.89 1.16 1.57
CA LEU A 51 -0.42 0.68 2.04
C LEU A 51 -1.31 1.81 2.54
N MET A 52 -0.74 2.78 3.28
CA MET A 52 -1.50 3.93 3.80
C MET A 52 -2.05 4.80 2.67
N PHE A 53 -1.38 4.88 1.52
CA PHE A 53 -1.90 5.58 0.35
C PHE A 53 -3.29 5.06 -0.07
N TYR A 54 -3.49 3.74 -0.07
CA TYR A 54 -4.80 3.16 -0.41
C TYR A 54 -5.87 3.46 0.64
N GLU A 55 -5.50 3.55 1.91
CA GLU A 55 -6.41 3.94 3.00
C GLU A 55 -6.80 5.42 2.87
N VAL A 56 -5.85 6.28 2.46
CA VAL A 56 -6.09 7.70 2.15
C VAL A 56 -6.97 7.88 0.91
N ASP A 57 -6.80 7.04 -0.11
CA ASP A 57 -7.63 7.03 -1.32
C ASP A 57 -9.07 6.59 -1.02
N ALA A 58 -9.24 5.67 -0.05
CA ALA A 58 -10.55 5.24 0.43
C ALA A 58 -11.21 6.24 1.40
N TYR A 59 -10.52 7.26 1.88
CA TYR A 59 -11.07 8.22 2.83
C TYR A 59 -12.04 9.20 2.17
N CYS A 60 -13.27 9.29 2.72
CA CYS A 60 -14.29 10.24 2.30
C CYS A 60 -14.76 11.07 3.50
N ALA A 61 -14.43 12.36 3.51
CA ALA A 61 -14.81 13.28 4.59
C ALA A 61 -16.33 13.52 4.67
N ASP A 62 -17.02 13.55 3.53
CA ASP A 62 -18.45 13.83 3.44
C ASP A 62 -19.29 12.56 3.67
N PRO A 63 -20.05 12.46 4.78
CA PRO A 63 -20.88 11.29 5.06
C PRO A 63 -21.99 11.04 4.03
N ALA A 64 -22.40 12.06 3.26
CA ALA A 64 -23.41 11.91 2.23
C ALA A 64 -22.87 11.29 0.93
N LEU A 65 -21.55 11.38 0.72
CA LEU A 65 -20.86 10.80 -0.44
C LEU A 65 -20.18 9.47 -0.11
N ARG A 66 -20.00 9.16 1.17
CA ARG A 66 -19.33 7.96 1.67
C ARG A 66 -20.08 6.68 1.31
N GLY A 67 -19.41 5.78 0.59
CA GLY A 67 -19.89 4.43 0.28
C GLY A 67 -19.56 3.40 1.37
N GLU A 68 -20.02 2.15 1.15
CA GLU A 68 -19.81 1.03 2.08
C GLU A 68 -18.32 0.70 2.34
N ASN A 69 -17.46 0.96 1.36
CA ASN A 69 -16.03 0.65 1.43
C ASN A 69 -15.15 1.87 1.75
N ASP A 70 -15.76 3.04 1.93
CA ASP A 70 -15.01 4.27 2.19
C ASP A 70 -14.73 4.43 3.69
N LEU A 71 -13.59 5.01 4.03
CA LEU A 71 -13.22 5.33 5.40
C LEU A 71 -13.78 6.70 5.82
N ASP A 72 -14.21 6.76 7.07
CA ASP A 72 -14.34 8.01 7.81
C ASP A 72 -13.04 8.34 8.57
N GLU A 73 -13.02 9.43 9.34
CA GLU A 73 -11.80 9.81 10.07
C GLU A 73 -11.40 8.76 11.12
N ALA A 74 -12.36 8.09 11.75
CA ALA A 74 -12.06 7.04 12.72
C ALA A 74 -11.38 5.85 12.03
N GLY A 75 -11.90 5.42 10.88
CA GLY A 75 -11.28 4.38 10.05
C GLY A 75 -9.88 4.77 9.56
N LEU A 76 -9.70 6.03 9.16
CA LEU A 76 -8.40 6.55 8.75
C LEU A 76 -7.38 6.56 9.91
N ARG A 77 -7.80 6.96 11.11
CA ARG A 77 -6.96 6.90 12.34
C ARG A 77 -6.60 5.46 12.71
N ASP A 78 -7.54 4.52 12.57
CA ASP A 78 -7.27 3.11 12.84
C ASP A 78 -6.30 2.49 11.82
N ALA A 79 -6.40 2.88 10.55
CA ALA A 79 -5.42 2.54 9.53
C ALA A 79 -4.02 3.10 9.86
N ALA A 80 -3.92 4.38 10.23
CA ALA A 80 -2.66 5.01 10.63
C ALA A 80 -2.04 4.30 11.85
N ARG A 81 -2.83 3.96 12.88
CA ARG A 81 -2.35 3.24 14.07
C ARG A 81 -1.79 1.86 13.72
N ARG A 82 -2.45 1.15 12.79
CA ARG A 82 -1.99 -0.16 12.31
C ARG A 82 -0.69 -0.04 11.51
N LEU A 83 -0.58 0.96 10.64
CA LEU A 83 0.50 1.05 9.66
C LEU A 83 1.76 1.75 10.19
N ILE A 84 1.64 2.69 11.13
CA ILE A 84 2.82 3.37 11.71
C ILE A 84 3.78 2.39 12.38
N THR A 85 3.26 1.34 13.02
CA THR A 85 4.06 0.28 13.67
C THR A 85 4.77 -0.64 12.68
N ARG A 86 4.50 -0.51 11.37
CA ARG A 86 5.00 -1.36 10.29
C ARG A 86 5.96 -0.63 9.34
N LEU A 87 6.37 0.59 9.67
CA LEU A 87 7.24 1.41 8.79
C LEU A 87 8.60 0.76 8.48
N ASP A 88 9.08 -0.12 9.34
CA ASP A 88 10.31 -0.89 9.12
C ASP A 88 10.08 -2.23 8.39
N GLU A 89 8.83 -2.58 8.06
CA GLU A 89 8.50 -3.79 7.33
C GLU A 89 9.07 -3.71 5.90
N PRO A 90 9.86 -4.70 5.46
CA PRO A 90 10.38 -4.71 4.11
C PRO A 90 9.25 -4.92 3.10
N TRP A 91 9.41 -4.33 1.92
CA TRP A 91 8.57 -4.67 0.78
C TRP A 91 8.53 -6.19 0.55
N PRO A 92 7.34 -6.78 0.33
CA PRO A 92 7.23 -8.20 0.08
C PRO A 92 8.06 -8.58 -1.15
N LYS A 93 8.74 -9.73 -1.08
CA LYS A 93 9.44 -10.26 -2.25
C LYS A 93 8.38 -10.59 -3.29
N LEU A 94 8.38 -9.86 -4.40
CA LEU A 94 7.55 -10.24 -5.55
C LEU A 94 7.90 -11.69 -5.92
N PRO A 95 6.89 -12.55 -6.17
CA PRO A 95 7.17 -13.86 -6.71
C PRO A 95 8.02 -13.66 -7.97
N ARG A 96 9.14 -14.38 -8.06
CA ARG A 96 9.99 -14.30 -9.25
C ARG A 96 9.10 -14.63 -10.45
N THR A 97 9.03 -13.73 -11.42
CA THR A 97 8.42 -14.04 -12.70
C THR A 97 9.09 -15.32 -13.20
N PRO A 98 8.33 -16.40 -13.43
CA PRO A 98 8.93 -17.61 -13.98
C PRO A 98 9.61 -17.26 -15.30
N SER A 99 10.77 -17.85 -15.56
CA SER A 99 11.41 -17.71 -16.87
C SER A 99 10.49 -18.25 -17.97
N ASP A 100 10.71 -17.84 -19.21
CA ASP A 100 9.97 -18.37 -20.37
C ASP A 100 10.02 -19.91 -20.41
N GLU A 101 11.15 -20.51 -20.02
CA GLU A 101 11.31 -21.96 -19.91
C GLU A 101 10.42 -22.56 -18.81
N GLN A 102 10.36 -21.92 -17.64
CA GLN A 102 9.47 -22.35 -16.54
C GLN A 102 7.99 -22.18 -16.90
N ILE A 103 7.65 -21.13 -17.65
CA ILE A 103 6.31 -20.90 -18.17
C ILE A 103 5.93 -22.04 -19.12
N LEU A 104 6.79 -22.37 -20.09
CA LEU A 104 6.55 -23.45 -21.05
C LEU A 104 6.42 -24.82 -20.37
N GLU A 105 7.26 -25.11 -19.38
CA GLU A 105 7.20 -26.35 -18.60
C GLU A 105 5.90 -26.45 -17.78
N ASN A 106 5.45 -25.34 -17.17
CA ASN A 106 4.18 -25.29 -16.46
C ASN A 106 2.99 -25.56 -17.40
N PHE A 107 3.02 -25.00 -18.62
CA PHE A 107 2.00 -25.28 -19.65
C PHE A 107 1.99 -26.75 -20.07
N ARG A 108 3.17 -27.34 -20.32
CA ARG A 108 3.27 -28.77 -20.65
C ARG A 108 2.68 -29.66 -19.56
N ARG A 109 3.03 -29.40 -18.29
CA ARG A 109 2.47 -30.13 -17.14
C ARG A 109 0.97 -29.99 -17.01
N ALA A 110 0.42 -28.81 -17.30
CA ALA A 110 -1.02 -28.57 -17.29
C ALA A 110 -1.73 -29.38 -18.40
N ALA A 111 -1.19 -29.37 -19.62
CA ALA A 111 -1.72 -30.15 -20.74
C ALA A 111 -1.73 -31.66 -20.43
N ASP A 112 -0.63 -32.19 -19.87
CA ASP A 112 -0.55 -33.60 -19.49
C ASP A 112 -1.53 -33.99 -18.37
N ARG A 113 -1.87 -33.07 -17.48
CA ARG A 113 -2.88 -33.30 -16.43
C ARG A 113 -4.29 -33.35 -17.03
N LEU A 114 -4.59 -32.48 -18.00
CA LEU A 114 -5.88 -32.47 -18.68
C LEU A 114 -6.07 -33.74 -19.52
N LEU A 115 -5.03 -34.16 -20.25
CA LEU A 115 -5.07 -35.40 -21.05
C LEU A 115 -5.20 -36.66 -20.18
N ARG A 116 -4.66 -36.66 -18.96
CA ARG A 116 -4.80 -37.77 -18.00
C ARG A 116 -6.16 -37.81 -17.28
N ARG A 117 -6.87 -36.68 -17.18
CA ARG A 117 -8.20 -36.59 -16.57
C ARG A 117 -9.36 -36.91 -17.53
N GLY A 118 -9.09 -36.94 -18.84
CA GLY A 118 -10.06 -37.30 -19.87
C GLY A 118 -10.07 -38.79 -20.25
N LYS A 119 -9.42 -39.66 -19.48
CA LYS A 119 -9.40 -41.13 -19.65
C LYS A 119 -10.11 -41.81 -18.50
#